data_AF-A0A4S4GUN6-F1
#
_entry.id   AF-A0A4S4GUN6-F1
#
_cell.length_a   1.000
_cell.length_b   1.000
_cell.length_c   1.000
_cell.angle_alpha   90.00
_cell.angle_beta   90.00
_cell.angle_gamma   90.00
#
_symmetry.space_group_name_H-M   'P 1'
#
loop_
_entity.id
_entity.type
_entity.pdbx_description
1 polymer ?
#
loop_
_entity_poly.entity_id
_entity_poly.type
_entity_poly.pdbx_seq_one_letter_code
_entity_poly.pdbx_strand_id
1 'polypeptide(L)'
;MATKRQLKKAIKRTCGYLAGECIISQQFIPGIDKEKLDDAIFEVADLQYDTVRAVSFSFDKTPKSFNSALEYNKARRAYFKKAYKNITDKFNEGIDKVVSIMNTALPASKNAE
;
A
#
# COMPACT_ATOMS: atom_id res chain seq x y z
N MET A 1 -11.82 4.59 16.76
CA MET A 1 -12.14 3.40 15.95
C MET A 1 -11.60 3.62 14.55
N ALA A 2 -10.73 2.75 14.05
CA ALA A 2 -10.21 2.87 12.69
C ALA A 2 -11.32 2.58 11.67
N THR A 3 -11.61 3.54 10.80
CA THR A 3 -12.62 3.43 9.74
C THR A 3 -11.99 3.17 8.39
N LYS A 4 -12.77 2.63 7.45
CA LYS A 4 -12.37 2.49 6.04
C LYS A 4 -11.85 3.81 5.44
N ARG A 5 -12.46 4.95 5.82
CA ARG A 5 -12.04 6.28 5.38
C ARG A 5 -10.65 6.63 5.91
N GLN A 6 -10.37 6.33 7.18
CA GLN A 6 -9.05 6.56 7.77
C GLN A 6 -7.98 5.68 7.12
N LEU A 7 -8.28 4.40 6.82
CA LEU A 7 -7.37 3.52 6.10
C LEU A 7 -6.99 4.08 4.72
N LYS A 8 -7.98 4.49 3.91
CA LYS A 8 -7.72 5.13 2.61
C LYS A 8 -6.86 6.39 2.74
N LYS A 9 -7.09 7.20 3.79
CA LYS A 9 -6.30 8.41 4.05
C LYS A 9 -4.86 8.07 4.44
N ALA A 10 -4.65 7.01 5.22
CA ALA A 10 -3.32 6.53 5.57
C ALA A 10 -2.54 6.07 4.33
N ILE A 11 -3.15 5.21 3.49
CA ILE A 11 -2.55 4.74 2.23
C ILE A 11 -2.13 5.92 1.35
N LYS A 12 -3.05 6.86 1.10
CA LYS A 12 -2.75 8.05 0.27
C LYS A 12 -1.63 8.92 0.84
N ARG A 13 -1.55 9.05 2.17
CA ARG A 13 -0.47 9.79 2.82
C ARG A 13 0.86 9.07 2.61
N THR A 14 0.93 7.78 2.92
CA THR A 14 2.15 6.99 2.77
C THR A 14 2.67 7.03 1.33
N CYS A 15 1.81 6.77 0.34
CA CYS A 15 2.18 6.86 -1.07
C CYS A 15 2.59 8.30 -1.47
N GLY A 16 1.86 9.32 -1.02
CA GLY A 16 2.20 10.71 -1.29
C GLY A 16 3.55 11.14 -0.71
N TYR A 17 3.88 10.69 0.51
CA TYR A 17 5.20 10.92 1.09
C TYR A 17 6.30 10.22 0.28
N LEU A 18 6.10 8.95 -0.08
CA LEU A 18 7.10 8.18 -0.81
C LEU A 18 7.38 8.76 -2.21
N ALA A 19 6.33 9.16 -2.94
CA ALA A 19 6.48 9.86 -4.22
C ALA A 19 7.18 11.21 -4.06
N GLY A 20 6.86 11.97 -3.00
CA GLY A 20 7.53 13.23 -2.68
C GLY A 20 9.04 13.04 -2.44
N GLU A 21 9.42 12.03 -1.67
CA GLU A 21 10.84 11.70 -1.43
C GLU A 21 11.56 11.31 -2.72
N CYS A 22 10.91 10.58 -3.64
CA CYS A 22 11.49 10.27 -4.95
C CYS A 22 11.78 11.56 -5.75
N ILE A 23 10.80 12.48 -5.83
CA ILE A 23 10.94 13.75 -6.56
C ILE A 23 12.04 14.63 -5.95
N ILE A 24 12.09 14.73 -4.62
CA ILE A 24 13.13 15.49 -3.92
C ILE A 24 14.49 14.85 -4.19
N SER A 25 14.61 13.53 -4.07
CA SER A 25 15.86 12.80 -4.30
C SER A 25 16.43 13.04 -5.69
N GLN A 26 15.58 13.08 -6.74
CA GLN A 26 16.01 13.40 -8.11
C GLN A 26 16.67 14.77 -8.26
N GLN A 27 16.28 15.75 -7.44
CA GLN A 27 16.79 17.12 -7.52
C GLN A 27 18.04 17.34 -6.66
N PHE A 28 18.12 16.67 -5.51
CA PHE A 28 19.12 16.98 -4.48
C PHE A 28 20.23 15.94 -4.33
N ILE A 29 20.10 14.73 -4.89
CA ILE A 29 21.15 13.70 -4.81
C ILE A 29 21.93 13.66 -6.14
N PRO A 30 23.20 14.11 -6.17
CA PRO A 30 24.02 14.05 -7.36
C PRO A 30 24.29 12.60 -7.79
N GLY A 31 24.18 12.32 -9.08
CA GLY A 31 24.45 10.99 -9.63
C GLY A 31 23.38 9.94 -9.35
N ILE A 32 22.21 10.34 -8.85
CA ILE A 32 21.06 9.45 -8.70
C ILE A 32 20.47 9.07 -10.05
N ASP A 33 20.02 7.83 -10.18
CA ASP A 33 19.32 7.33 -11.36
C ASP A 33 17.89 7.87 -11.38
N LYS A 34 17.65 8.88 -12.22
CA LYS A 34 16.35 9.55 -12.31
C LYS A 34 15.27 8.67 -12.93
N GLU A 35 15.63 7.85 -13.92
CA GLU A 35 14.69 6.95 -14.60
C GLU A 35 14.13 5.92 -13.63
N LYS A 36 14.98 5.33 -12.78
CA LYS A 36 14.51 4.42 -11.73
C LYS A 36 13.62 5.09 -10.69
N LEU A 37 13.88 6.36 -10.38
CA LEU A 37 13.00 7.11 -9.48
C LEU A 37 11.67 7.46 -10.14
N ASP A 38 11.63 7.71 -11.45
CA ASP A 38 10.37 7.87 -12.18
C ASP A 38 9.57 6.55 -12.16
N ASP A 39 10.24 5.41 -12.39
CA ASP A 39 9.62 4.08 -12.26
C ASP A 39 9.07 3.85 -10.84
N ALA A 40 9.81 4.25 -9.81
CA ALA A 40 9.35 4.19 -8.42
C ALA A 40 8.09 5.05 -8.20
N ILE A 41 8.03 6.25 -8.79
CA ILE A 41 6.85 7.13 -8.70
C ILE A 41 5.63 6.48 -9.38
N PHE A 42 5.79 5.87 -10.55
CA PHE A 42 4.71 5.15 -11.23
C PHE A 42 4.21 3.97 -10.41
N GLU A 43 5.12 3.15 -9.88
CA GLU A 43 4.77 2.01 -9.03
C GLU A 43 4.00 2.45 -7.76
N VAL A 44 4.39 3.58 -7.16
CA VAL A 44 3.67 4.16 -6.01
C VAL A 44 2.26 4.63 -6.39
N ALA A 45 2.12 5.25 -7.56
CA ALA A 45 0.82 5.72 -8.05
C ALA A 45 -0.14 4.54 -8.29
N ASP A 46 0.35 3.47 -8.93
CA ASP A 46 -0.42 2.25 -9.19
C ASP A 46 -0.78 1.53 -7.89
N LEU A 47 0.19 1.36 -6.98
CA LEU A 47 -0.03 0.79 -5.65
C LEU A 47 -1.11 1.55 -4.88
N GLN A 48 -1.06 2.89 -4.92
CA GLN A 48 -2.06 3.72 -4.27
C GLN A 48 -3.46 3.50 -4.88
N TYR A 49 -3.55 3.54 -6.22
CA TYR A 49 -4.81 3.39 -6.94
C TYR A 49 -5.47 2.04 -6.62
N ASP A 50 -4.72 0.96 -6.77
CA ASP A 50 -5.20 -0.41 -6.57
C ASP A 50 -5.58 -0.68 -5.12
N THR A 51 -4.76 -0.25 -4.17
CA THR A 51 -5.03 -0.47 -2.74
C THR A 51 -6.26 0.32 -2.29
N VAL A 52 -6.40 1.58 -2.71
CA VAL A 52 -7.58 2.41 -2.36
C VAL A 52 -8.87 1.82 -2.95
N ARG A 53 -8.79 1.25 -4.14
CA ARG A 53 -9.90 0.52 -4.78
C ARG A 53 -10.23 -0.75 -4.01
N ALA A 54 -9.22 -1.58 -3.72
CA ALA A 54 -9.36 -2.87 -3.04
C ALA A 54 -9.95 -2.77 -1.62
N VAL A 55 -9.68 -1.68 -0.90
CA VAL A 55 -10.29 -1.38 0.42
C VAL A 55 -11.82 -1.31 0.35
N SER A 56 -12.42 -1.18 -0.83
CA SER A 56 -13.86 -1.12 -1.01
C SER A 56 -14.46 -2.45 -1.44
N PHE A 57 -14.77 -3.30 -0.46
CA PHE A 57 -15.38 -4.60 -0.68
C PHE A 57 -16.54 -4.87 0.30
N SER A 58 -17.42 -5.79 -0.08
CA SER A 58 -18.59 -6.22 0.68
C SER A 58 -18.56 -7.73 0.92
N PHE A 59 -19.23 -8.16 1.98
CA PHE A 59 -19.50 -9.58 2.22
C PHE A 59 -20.75 -9.96 1.40
N ASP A 60 -20.64 -11.00 0.59
CA ASP A 60 -21.62 -11.45 -0.40
C ASP A 60 -22.77 -12.28 0.19
N LYS A 61 -22.56 -12.91 1.35
CA LYS A 61 -23.57 -13.75 2.00
C LYS A 61 -24.56 -12.95 2.84
N THR A 62 -25.80 -13.42 2.89
CA THR A 62 -26.86 -12.82 3.70
C THR A 62 -27.10 -13.61 4.99
N PRO A 63 -27.73 -13.04 6.04
CA PRO A 63 -28.05 -13.77 7.26
C PRO A 63 -28.91 -15.02 7.04
N LYS A 64 -29.78 -15.02 6.01
CA LYS A 64 -30.63 -16.17 5.65
C LYS A 64 -29.82 -17.38 5.15
N SER A 65 -28.59 -17.17 4.74
CA SER A 65 -27.68 -18.22 4.28
C SER A 65 -27.02 -19.01 5.43
N PHE A 66 -27.37 -18.72 6.68
CA PHE A 66 -26.77 -19.33 7.88
C PHE A 66 -27.86 -19.86 8.82
N ASN A 67 -27.50 -20.86 9.63
CA ASN A 67 -28.44 -21.46 10.59
C ASN A 67 -28.71 -20.54 11.78
N SER A 68 -27.82 -19.59 12.07
CA SER A 68 -27.98 -18.62 13.15
C SER A 68 -27.31 -17.28 12.86
N ALA A 69 -27.78 -16.23 13.52
CA ALA A 69 -27.16 -14.91 13.48
C ALA A 69 -25.71 -14.93 14.01
N LEU A 70 -25.40 -15.85 14.94
CA LEU A 70 -24.08 -16.01 15.53
C LEU A 70 -23.07 -16.53 14.49
N GLU A 71 -23.47 -17.54 13.72
CA GLU A 71 -22.68 -18.07 12.60
C GLU A 71 -22.43 -17.02 11.51
N TYR A 72 -23.47 -16.29 11.11
CA TYR A 72 -23.35 -15.18 10.15
C TYR A 72 -22.33 -14.13 10.62
N ASN A 73 -22.45 -13.68 11.88
CA ASN A 73 -21.54 -12.68 12.43
C ASN A 73 -20.09 -13.19 12.52
N LYS A 74 -19.90 -14.47 12.88
CA LYS A 74 -18.58 -15.12 12.91
C LYS A 74 -17.97 -15.16 11.51
N ALA A 75 -18.72 -15.61 10.51
CA ALA A 75 -18.27 -15.68 9.11
C ALA A 75 -17.93 -14.30 8.55
N ARG A 76 -18.81 -13.30 8.77
CA ARG A 76 -18.61 -11.92 8.33
C ARG A 76 -17.34 -11.31 8.94
N ARG A 77 -17.11 -11.48 10.24
CA ARG A 77 -15.90 -10.98 10.92
C ARG A 77 -14.64 -11.65 10.37
N ALA A 78 -14.67 -12.97 10.19
CA ALA A 78 -13.54 -13.72 9.64
C ALA A 78 -13.21 -13.27 8.21
N TYR A 79 -14.22 -13.05 7.37
CA TYR A 79 -14.07 -12.55 6.01
C TYR A 79 -13.36 -11.18 5.98
N PHE A 80 -13.89 -10.18 6.70
CA PHE A 80 -13.27 -8.85 6.74
C PHE A 80 -11.86 -8.89 7.33
N LYS A 81 -11.62 -9.67 8.39
CA LYS A 81 -10.29 -9.83 8.98
C LYS A 81 -9.28 -10.37 7.95
N LYS A 82 -9.65 -11.42 7.22
CA LYS A 82 -8.80 -12.02 6.18
C LYS A 82 -8.56 -11.06 5.02
N ALA A 83 -9.61 -10.38 4.55
CA ALA A 83 -9.52 -9.46 3.42
C ALA A 83 -8.64 -8.24 3.76
N TYR A 84 -8.83 -7.60 4.92
CA TYR A 84 -7.98 -6.48 5.32
C TYR A 84 -6.54 -6.90 5.56
N LYS A 85 -6.30 -8.09 6.14
CA LYS A 85 -4.94 -8.63 6.26
C LYS A 85 -4.27 -8.76 4.89
N ASN A 86 -4.94 -9.39 3.93
CA ASN A 86 -4.41 -9.54 2.56
C ASN A 86 -4.11 -8.18 1.90
N ILE A 87 -5.00 -7.19 2.06
CA ILE A 87 -4.78 -5.84 1.53
C ILE A 87 -3.54 -5.19 2.17
N THR A 88 -3.38 -5.31 3.49
CA THR A 88 -2.22 -4.77 4.20
C THR A 88 -0.92 -5.47 3.79
N ASP A 89 -0.94 -6.81 3.70
CA ASP A 89 0.22 -7.61 3.32
C ASP A 89 0.69 -7.20 1.90
N LYS A 90 -0.23 -7.14 0.93
CA LYS A 90 0.06 -6.68 -0.44
C LYS A 90 0.53 -5.23 -0.50
N PHE A 91 -0.05 -4.36 0.32
CA PHE A 91 0.38 -2.97 0.36
C PHE A 91 1.82 -2.85 0.85
N ASN A 92 2.18 -3.58 1.90
CA ASN A 92 3.55 -3.60 2.42
C ASN A 92 4.53 -4.19 1.40
N GLU A 93 4.17 -5.29 0.74
CA GLU A 93 4.98 -5.86 -0.36
C GLU A 93 5.23 -4.85 -1.48
N GLY A 94 4.20 -4.07 -1.85
CA GLY A 94 4.35 -3.00 -2.83
C GLY A 94 5.26 -1.86 -2.37
N ILE A 95 5.17 -1.47 -1.09
CA ILE A 95 6.08 -0.46 -0.51
C ILE A 95 7.53 -0.97 -0.49
N ASP A 96 7.75 -2.23 -0.10
CA ASP A 96 9.09 -2.85 -0.07
C ASP A 96 9.70 -2.89 -1.47
N LYS A 97 8.89 -3.17 -2.51
CA LYS A 97 9.32 -3.12 -3.91
C LYS A 97 9.76 -1.71 -4.31
N VAL A 98 8.97 -0.68 -3.97
CA VAL A 98 9.34 0.71 -4.27
C VAL A 98 10.64 1.10 -3.56
N VAL A 99 10.76 0.79 -2.27
CA VAL A 99 11.98 1.10 -1.50
C VAL A 99 13.20 0.38 -2.09
N SER A 100 13.03 -0.86 -2.56
CA SER A 100 14.08 -1.58 -3.27
C SER A 100 14.52 -0.83 -4.54
N ILE A 101 13.57 -0.35 -5.36
CA ILE A 101 13.87 0.45 -6.56
C ILE A 101 14.63 1.72 -6.17
N MET A 102 14.15 2.47 -5.16
CA MET A 102 14.82 3.68 -4.66
C MET A 102 16.26 3.39 -4.24
N ASN A 103 16.51 2.30 -3.51
CA ASN A 103 17.85 1.92 -3.07
C ASN A 103 18.76 1.60 -4.27
N THR A 104 18.24 0.98 -5.32
CA THR A 104 19.02 0.72 -6.55
C THR A 104 19.26 1.95 -7.41
N ALA A 105 18.52 3.04 -7.17
CA ALA A 105 18.71 4.31 -7.85
C ALA A 105 19.83 5.15 -7.21
N LEU A 106 20.17 4.88 -5.94
CA LEU A 106 21.24 5.56 -5.26
C LEU A 106 22.59 5.29 -5.93
N PRO A 107 23.47 6.31 -6.05
CA PRO A 107 24.81 6.13 -6.59
C PRO A 107 25.61 5.15 -5.71
N ALA A 108 26.44 4.32 -6.34
CA ALA A 108 27.28 3.32 -5.67
C ALA A 108 28.47 3.97 -4.93
N SER A 109 28.20 4.72 -3.85
CA SER A 109 29.06 5.13 -2.71
C SER A 109 28.43 6.39 -2.10
N LYS A 110 28.08 6.45 -0.81
CA LYS A 110 28.96 6.24 0.34
C LYS A 110 28.31 5.32 1.39
N ASN A 111 28.80 4.08 1.48
CA ASN A 111 28.90 3.47 2.81
C ASN A 111 29.78 4.42 3.65
N ALA A 112 29.25 4.84 4.78
CA ALA A 112 29.78 5.90 5.62
C ALA A 112 31.26 5.68 6.01
N GLU A 113 32.05 6.75 5.85
CA GLU A 113 33.05 7.15 6.84
C GLU A 113 32.37 7.45 8.18
#